data_AF-A0A956C000-F1
#
_entry.id   AF-A0A956C000-F1
#
_cell.length_a   1.000
_cell.length_b   1.000
_cell.length_c   1.000
_cell.angle_alpha   90.00
_cell.angle_beta   90.00
_cell.angle_gamma   90.00
#
_symmetry.space_group_name_H-M   'P 1'
#
loop_
_entity.id
_entity.type
_entity.pdbx_description
1 polymer ?
#
loop_
_entity_poly.entity_id
_entity_poly.type
_entity_poly.pdbx_seq_one_letter_code
_entity_poly.pdbx_strand_id
1 'polypeptide(L)'
;PQDDMKAEGRPVELGGGRLLPEFEEGLLGKAIGEDIEIRVAYDDENPNADLRGKRALFKVKITDLRQKVLPELDDEFAKDLGEYETLAELRDATKAKLTEAAENKAKSSLREQVIEKLVEKNPVPVPPSLIEQQEQAMKRELAFLAQIAGPGFDFGESGEMRERAEKKVRAALLMGELARRENLNVEP
;
A
#
# COMPACT_ATOMS: atom_id res chain seq x y z
N PRO A 1 17.69 29.15 -13.33
CA PRO A 1 17.05 27.82 -13.46
C PRO A 1 17.81 26.81 -12.60
N GLN A 2 17.13 26.10 -11.70
CA GLN A 2 17.76 24.93 -11.07
C GLN A 2 17.82 23.84 -12.15
N ASP A 3 19.03 23.50 -12.61
CA ASP A 3 19.23 22.51 -13.68
C ASP A 3 18.63 21.15 -13.33
N ASP A 4 18.55 20.83 -12.03
CA ASP A 4 18.01 19.59 -11.49
C ASP A 4 16.47 19.46 -11.65
N MET A 5 15.78 20.54 -12.02
CA MET A 5 14.31 20.57 -12.19
C MET A 5 13.86 20.66 -13.65
N LYS A 6 14.79 20.59 -14.61
CA LYS A 6 14.44 20.59 -16.03
C LYS A 6 13.95 19.19 -16.44
N ALA A 7 12.76 19.12 -17.04
CA ALA A 7 12.23 17.90 -17.63
C ALA A 7 11.73 18.20 -19.05
N GLU A 8 12.05 17.33 -20.00
CA GLU A 8 11.59 17.41 -21.39
C GLU A 8 10.83 16.13 -21.75
N GLY A 9 9.70 16.26 -22.45
CA GLY A 9 8.89 15.11 -22.90
C GLY A 9 8.21 14.30 -21.79
N ARG A 10 8.08 14.86 -20.57
CA ARG A 10 7.46 14.15 -19.45
C ARG A 10 5.94 14.10 -19.62
N PRO A 11 5.30 12.92 -19.67
CA PRO A 11 3.85 12.83 -19.67
C PRO A 11 3.30 13.29 -18.32
N VAL A 12 2.28 14.15 -18.38
CA VAL A 12 1.60 14.71 -17.22
C VAL A 12 0.12 14.33 -17.31
N GLU A 13 -0.39 13.70 -16.25
CA GLU A 13 -1.82 13.39 -16.12
C GLU A 13 -2.50 14.48 -15.30
N LEU A 14 -3.47 15.17 -15.90
CA LEU A 14 -4.30 16.17 -15.25
C LEU A 14 -5.50 15.50 -14.55
N GLY A 15 -5.87 15.97 -13.36
CA GLY A 15 -6.97 15.41 -12.57
C GLY A 15 -6.59 14.14 -11.78
N GLY A 16 -5.33 13.73 -11.82
CA GLY A 16 -4.83 12.56 -11.10
C GLY A 16 -4.49 12.83 -9.63
N GLY A 17 -4.51 14.09 -9.19
CA GLY A 17 -4.22 14.50 -7.80
C GLY A 17 -2.77 14.23 -7.37
N ARG A 18 -1.89 13.90 -8.32
CA ARG A 18 -0.46 13.63 -8.08
C ARG A 18 0.41 14.86 -8.23
N LEU A 19 -0.12 15.92 -8.84
CA LEU A 19 0.56 17.19 -9.01
C LEU A 19 0.02 18.22 -8.03
N LEU A 20 0.74 19.33 -7.88
CA LEU A 20 0.26 20.47 -7.12
C LEU A 20 -1.01 21.02 -7.79
N PRO A 21 -2.07 21.33 -7.03
CA PRO A 21 -3.32 21.87 -7.57
C PRO A 21 -3.11 23.09 -8.46
N GLU A 22 -2.24 24.02 -8.05
CA GLU A 22 -1.91 25.23 -8.81
C GLU A 22 -1.22 24.90 -10.14
N PHE A 23 -0.48 23.79 -10.18
CA PHE A 23 0.16 23.30 -11.40
C PHE A 23 -0.88 22.75 -12.39
N GLU A 24 -1.82 21.93 -11.92
CA GLU A 24 -2.90 21.41 -12.75
C GLU A 24 -3.81 22.53 -13.27
N GLU A 25 -4.21 23.45 -12.39
CA GLU A 25 -5.05 24.60 -12.75
C GLU A 25 -4.39 25.52 -13.79
N GLY A 26 -3.08 25.74 -13.68
CA GLY A 26 -2.32 26.54 -14.64
C GLY A 26 -2.28 25.93 -16.05
N LEU A 27 -2.45 24.62 -16.17
CA LEU A 27 -2.49 23.88 -17.44
C LEU A 27 -3.91 23.72 -18.01
N LEU A 28 -4.95 23.89 -17.20
CA LEU A 28 -6.34 23.76 -17.65
C LEU A 28 -6.68 24.84 -18.69
N GLY A 29 -7.28 24.41 -19.80
CA GLY A 29 -7.73 25.29 -20.89
C GLY A 29 -6.63 25.82 -21.80
N LYS A 30 -5.38 25.35 -21.66
CA LYS A 30 -4.25 25.75 -22.49
C LYS A 30 -4.11 24.86 -23.72
N ALA A 31 -3.70 25.43 -24.85
CA ALA A 31 -3.52 24.69 -26.10
C ALA A 31 -2.09 24.15 -26.29
N ILE A 32 -1.95 23.17 -27.19
CA ILE A 32 -0.66 22.66 -27.64
C ILE A 32 0.14 23.81 -28.28
N GLY A 33 1.42 23.91 -27.91
CA GLY A 33 2.35 24.91 -28.41
C GLY A 33 2.39 26.20 -27.60
N GLU A 34 1.52 26.38 -26.60
CA GLU A 34 1.58 27.52 -25.70
C GLU A 34 2.75 27.41 -24.71
N ASP A 35 3.49 28.51 -24.55
CA ASP A 35 4.45 28.72 -23.48
C ASP A 35 3.73 29.34 -22.27
N ILE A 36 3.65 28.61 -21.17
CA ILE A 36 2.87 28.96 -19.98
C ILE A 36 3.82 29.13 -18.81
N GLU A 37 3.63 30.19 -18.04
CA GLU A 37 4.32 30.37 -16.76
C GLU A 37 3.35 30.10 -15.60
N ILE A 38 3.63 29.06 -14.81
CA ILE A 38 2.80 28.64 -13.69
C ILE A 38 3.55 28.89 -12.39
N ARG A 39 2.92 29.61 -11.46
CA ARG A 39 3.46 29.83 -10.12
C ARG A 39 2.88 28.81 -9.17
N VAL A 40 3.74 28.08 -8.49
CA VAL A 40 3.33 27.11 -7.46
C VAL A 40 3.98 27.48 -6.13
N ALA A 41 3.26 27.21 -5.04
CA ALA A 41 3.78 27.34 -3.69
C ALA A 41 3.89 25.94 -3.09
N TYR A 42 5.07 25.62 -2.56
CA TYR A 42 5.27 24.40 -1.80
C TYR A 42 4.88 24.63 -0.35
N ASP A 43 4.19 23.66 0.22
CA ASP A 43 3.82 23.62 1.63
C ASP A 43 5.04 23.41 2.54
N ASP A 44 4.86 23.69 3.83
CA ASP A 44 5.91 23.48 4.84
C ASP A 44 6.10 21.98 5.16
N GLU A 45 5.13 21.13 4.81
CA GLU A 45 5.17 19.68 5.01
C GLU A 45 5.79 18.92 3.84
N ASN A 46 6.31 19.62 2.82
CA ASN A 46 6.83 18.98 1.62
C ASN A 46 7.90 17.92 1.94
N PRO A 47 7.88 16.73 1.31
CA PRO A 47 8.94 15.73 1.51
C PRO A 47 10.34 16.26 1.18
N ASN A 48 10.43 17.21 0.24
CA ASN A 48 11.70 17.85 -0.09
C ASN A 48 11.95 19.08 0.80
N ALA A 49 12.87 18.93 1.77
CA ALA A 49 13.24 19.98 2.71
C ALA A 49 13.71 21.29 2.04
N ASP A 50 14.33 21.19 0.85
CA ASP A 50 14.82 22.36 0.12
C ASP A 50 13.70 23.14 -0.58
N LEU A 51 12.51 22.56 -0.75
CA LEU A 51 11.38 23.20 -1.42
C LEU A 51 10.32 23.71 -0.44
N ARG A 52 10.34 23.28 0.83
CA ARG A 52 9.37 23.68 1.86
C ARG A 52 9.19 25.19 1.95
N GLY A 53 7.94 25.65 1.89
CA GLY A 53 7.57 27.07 2.01
C GLY A 53 8.07 27.97 0.87
N LYS A 54 8.74 27.42 -0.16
CA LYS A 54 9.26 28.19 -1.29
C LYS A 54 8.21 28.32 -2.40
N ARG A 55 8.35 29.38 -3.18
CA ARG A 55 7.57 29.61 -4.41
C ARG A 55 8.44 29.29 -5.62
N ALA A 56 7.91 28.51 -6.55
CA ALA A 56 8.58 28.20 -7.81
C ALA A 56 7.77 28.72 -9.00
N LEU A 57 8.49 29.09 -10.06
CA LEU A 57 7.92 29.46 -11.35
C LEU A 57 8.31 28.39 -12.38
N PHE A 58 7.31 27.67 -12.87
CA PHE A 58 7.48 26.68 -13.92
C PHE A 58 7.18 27.31 -15.28
N LYS A 59 8.13 27.19 -16.21
CA LYS A 59 7.91 27.49 -17.62
C LYS A 59 7.60 26.18 -18.33
N VAL A 60 6.35 26.01 -18.73
CA VAL A 60 5.85 24.77 -19.33
C VAL A 60 5.48 25.04 -20.78
N LYS A 61 5.90 24.16 -21.67
CA LYS A 61 5.47 24.14 -23.06
C LYS A 61 4.70 22.86 -23.31
N ILE A 62 3.45 22.97 -23.75
CA ILE A 62 2.61 21.81 -24.06
C ILE A 62 3.00 21.30 -25.46
N THR A 63 3.53 20.08 -25.55
CA THR A 63 3.97 19.50 -26.84
C THR A 63 2.93 18.55 -27.45
N ASP A 64 2.18 17.86 -26.61
CA ASP A 64 1.19 16.86 -27.01
C ASP A 64 0.04 16.85 -25.99
N LEU A 65 -1.20 16.63 -26.46
CA LEU A 65 -2.38 16.50 -25.61
C LEU A 65 -3.08 15.20 -25.97
N ARG A 66 -3.15 14.28 -25.01
CA ARG A 66 -3.82 12.99 -25.16
C ARG A 66 -5.01 12.93 -24.22
N GLN A 67 -6.13 12.44 -24.74
CA GLN A 67 -7.31 12.14 -23.94
C GLN A 67 -7.38 10.64 -23.70
N LYS A 68 -7.59 10.22 -22.44
CA LYS A 68 -7.94 8.84 -22.13
C LYS A 68 -9.36 8.60 -22.62
N VAL A 69 -9.51 7.79 -23.66
CA VAL A 69 -10.81 7.27 -24.09
C VAL A 69 -11.00 5.95 -23.37
N LEU A 70 -11.91 5.93 -22.40
CA LEU A 70 -12.29 4.68 -21.74
C LEU A 70 -13.13 3.86 -22.74
N PRO A 71 -12.83 2.57 -22.92
CA PRO A 71 -13.67 1.70 -23.73
C PRO A 71 -15.07 1.61 -23.11
N GLU A 72 -16.06 1.29 -23.95
CA GLU A 72 -17.38 0.96 -23.44
C GLU A 72 -17.30 -0.31 -22.60
N LEU A 73 -18.03 -0.32 -21.50
CA LEU A 73 -18.05 -1.47 -20.60
C LEU A 73 -19.05 -2.48 -21.16
N ASP A 74 -18.62 -3.29 -22.13
CA ASP A 74 -19.41 -4.27 -22.87
C ASP A 74 -18.71 -5.64 -22.96
N ASP A 75 -19.25 -6.54 -23.78
CA ASP A 75 -18.70 -7.90 -23.95
C ASP A 75 -17.37 -7.91 -24.71
N GLU A 76 -17.10 -6.92 -25.58
CA GLU A 76 -15.82 -6.81 -26.27
C GLU A 76 -14.71 -6.41 -25.29
N PHE A 77 -15.00 -5.50 -24.35
CA PHE A 77 -14.09 -5.20 -23.24
C PHE A 77 -13.79 -6.43 -22.39
N ALA A 78 -14.78 -7.29 -22.14
CA ALA A 78 -14.56 -8.53 -21.38
C ALA A 78 -13.63 -9.49 -22.13
N LYS A 79 -13.81 -9.64 -23.45
CA LYS A 79 -12.96 -10.46 -24.32
C LYS A 79 -11.53 -9.95 -24.45
N ASP A 80 -11.32 -8.64 -24.44
CA ASP A 80 -9.99 -8.01 -24.46
C ASP A 80 -9.13 -8.42 -23.25
N LEU A 81 -9.76 -8.78 -22.12
CA LEU A 81 -9.07 -9.31 -20.94
C LEU A 81 -8.68 -10.79 -21.08
N GLY A 82 -9.18 -11.48 -22.11
CA GLY A 82 -8.82 -12.87 -22.47
C GLY A 82 -9.38 -13.96 -21.57
N GLU A 83 -9.95 -13.61 -20.41
CA GLU A 83 -10.47 -14.55 -19.40
C GLU A 83 -12.00 -14.68 -19.37
N TYR A 84 -12.73 -13.80 -20.08
CA TYR A 84 -14.19 -13.69 -19.99
C TYR A 84 -14.81 -13.50 -21.39
N GLU A 85 -15.94 -14.14 -21.66
CA GLU A 85 -16.65 -13.99 -22.94
C GLU A 85 -17.68 -12.86 -22.92
N THR A 86 -18.18 -12.51 -21.73
CA THR A 86 -19.19 -11.48 -21.51
C THR A 86 -18.86 -10.57 -20.33
N LEU A 87 -19.45 -9.37 -20.33
CA LEU A 87 -19.36 -8.45 -19.20
C LEU A 87 -19.98 -9.04 -17.92
N ALA A 88 -21.03 -9.86 -18.07
CA ALA A 88 -21.67 -10.52 -16.94
C ALA A 88 -20.68 -11.46 -16.23
N GLU A 89 -19.94 -12.26 -16.99
CA GLU A 89 -18.91 -13.16 -16.46
C GLU A 89 -17.78 -12.40 -15.76
N LEU A 90 -17.28 -11.31 -16.37
CA LEU A 90 -16.27 -10.45 -15.75
C LEU A 90 -16.77 -9.87 -14.40
N ARG A 91 -18.02 -9.43 -14.35
CA ARG A 91 -18.63 -8.89 -13.13
C ARG A 91 -18.78 -9.95 -12.05
N ASP A 92 -19.24 -11.14 -12.41
CA ASP A 92 -19.42 -12.24 -11.47
C ASP A 92 -18.08 -12.75 -10.93
N ALA A 93 -17.06 -12.87 -11.79
CA ALA A 93 -15.71 -13.22 -11.36
C ALA A 93 -15.10 -12.16 -10.43
N THR A 94 -15.28 -10.88 -10.75
CA THR A 94 -14.83 -9.77 -9.89
C THR A 94 -15.54 -9.81 -8.54
N LYS A 95 -16.86 -10.04 -8.54
CA LYS A 95 -17.66 -10.18 -7.32
C LYS A 95 -17.21 -11.38 -6.49
N ALA A 96 -16.91 -12.53 -7.12
CA ALA A 96 -16.40 -13.71 -6.45
C ALA A 96 -15.04 -13.43 -5.78
N LYS A 97 -14.09 -12.82 -6.50
CA LYS A 97 -12.78 -12.41 -5.96
C LYS A 97 -12.92 -11.45 -4.76
N LEU A 98 -13.80 -10.46 -4.86
CA LEU A 98 -14.07 -9.52 -3.77
C LEU A 98 -14.73 -10.20 -2.57
N THR A 99 -15.65 -11.12 -2.81
CA THR A 99 -16.34 -11.88 -1.76
C THR A 99 -15.35 -12.78 -1.03
N GLU A 100 -14.53 -13.53 -1.75
CA GLU A 100 -13.48 -14.37 -1.17
C GLU A 100 -12.48 -13.54 -0.35
N ALA A 101 -12.02 -12.41 -0.89
CA ALA A 101 -11.13 -11.50 -0.18
C ALA A 101 -11.77 -10.96 1.12
N ALA A 102 -13.05 -10.60 1.06
CA ALA A 102 -13.80 -10.13 2.23
C ALA A 102 -13.98 -11.23 3.28
N GLU A 103 -14.32 -12.45 2.86
CA GLU A 103 -14.45 -13.60 3.76
C GLU A 103 -13.12 -13.97 4.42
N ASN A 104 -12.03 -14.01 3.66
CA ASN A 104 -10.70 -14.29 4.20
C ASN A 104 -10.26 -13.20 5.18
N LYS A 105 -10.53 -11.92 4.88
CA LYS A 105 -10.27 -10.81 5.80
C LYS A 105 -11.09 -10.94 7.09
N ALA A 106 -12.38 -11.28 6.98
CA ALA A 106 -13.25 -11.47 8.14
C ALA A 106 -12.79 -12.65 9.01
N LYS A 107 -12.45 -13.78 8.39
CA LYS A 107 -11.92 -14.97 9.10
C LYS A 107 -10.60 -14.66 9.81
N SER A 108 -9.66 -13.99 9.14
CA SER A 108 -8.38 -13.59 9.75
C SER A 108 -8.58 -12.61 10.90
N SER A 109 -9.41 -11.58 10.73
CA SER A 109 -9.69 -10.62 11.80
C SER A 109 -10.37 -11.28 13.00
N LEU A 110 -11.34 -12.17 12.77
CA LEU A 110 -11.96 -12.94 13.84
C LEU A 110 -10.94 -13.81 14.58
N ARG A 111 -10.07 -14.51 13.84
CA ARG A 111 -9.01 -15.35 14.42
C ARG A 111 -8.05 -14.53 15.28
N GLU A 112 -7.61 -13.38 14.79
CA GLU A 112 -6.74 -12.46 15.53
C GLU A 112 -7.40 -11.97 16.83
N GLN A 113 -8.66 -11.51 16.76
CA GLN A 113 -9.40 -11.06 17.94
C GLN A 113 -9.60 -12.18 18.97
N VAL A 114 -9.83 -13.42 18.51
CA VAL A 114 -9.96 -14.59 19.41
C VAL A 114 -8.63 -14.89 20.10
N ILE A 115 -7.52 -14.87 19.37
CA ILE A 115 -6.18 -15.09 19.92
C ILE A 115 -5.82 -13.97 20.91
N GLU A 116 -6.10 -12.72 20.58
CA GLU A 116 -5.85 -11.59 21.45
C GLU A 116 -6.59 -11.73 22.77
N LYS A 117 -7.90 -11.99 22.73
CA LYS A 117 -8.71 -12.24 23.94
C LYS A 117 -8.22 -13.47 24.72
N LEU A 118 -7.71 -14.49 24.05
CA LEU A 118 -7.13 -15.67 24.70
C LEU A 118 -5.85 -15.30 25.48
N VAL A 119 -4.96 -14.52 24.87
CA VAL A 119 -3.71 -14.02 25.46
C VAL A 119 -3.98 -13.07 26.63
N GLU A 120 -4.97 -12.17 26.51
CA GLU A 120 -5.37 -11.23 27.56
C GLU A 120 -5.92 -11.96 28.79
N LYS A 121 -6.78 -12.95 28.58
CA LYS A 121 -7.39 -13.72 29.69
C LYS A 121 -6.40 -14.65 30.39
N ASN A 122 -5.27 -14.95 29.78
CA ASN A 122 -4.28 -15.91 30.29
C ASN A 122 -2.90 -15.24 30.38
N PRO A 123 -2.63 -14.45 31.43
CA PRO A 123 -1.32 -13.83 31.65
C PRO A 123 -0.30 -14.88 32.11
N VAL A 124 0.21 -15.66 31.16
CA VAL A 124 1.26 -16.65 31.39
C VAL A 124 2.63 -15.98 31.20
N PRO A 125 3.56 -16.13 32.15
CA PRO A 125 4.91 -15.59 32.00
C PRO A 125 5.65 -16.29 30.85
N VAL A 126 6.22 -15.51 29.96
CA VAL A 126 7.00 -16.02 28.82
C VAL A 126 8.49 -15.90 29.11
N PRO A 127 9.29 -16.97 28.93
CA PRO A 127 10.74 -16.90 29.08
C PRO A 127 11.40 -15.85 28.17
N PRO A 128 12.30 -14.99 28.68
CA PRO A 128 12.96 -13.95 27.88
C PRO A 128 13.68 -14.49 26.64
N SER A 129 14.27 -15.69 26.73
CA SER A 129 14.95 -16.33 25.61
C SER A 129 14.03 -16.63 24.43
N LEU A 130 12.75 -16.98 24.68
CA LEU A 130 11.77 -17.22 23.62
C LEU A 130 11.31 -15.90 22.98
N ILE A 131 11.18 -14.83 23.77
CA ILE A 131 10.86 -13.50 23.27
C ILE A 131 11.98 -13.03 22.34
N GLU A 132 13.24 -13.16 22.74
CA GLU A 132 14.41 -12.79 21.94
C GLU A 132 14.50 -13.59 20.63
N GLN A 133 14.24 -14.89 20.66
CA GLN A 133 14.18 -15.72 19.45
C GLN A 133 13.08 -15.24 18.50
N GLN A 134 11.90 -14.92 19.03
CA GLN A 134 10.78 -14.42 18.23
C GLN A 134 11.07 -13.03 17.65
N GLU A 135 11.69 -12.13 18.42
CA GLU A 135 12.16 -10.83 17.93
C GLU A 135 13.15 -10.99 16.77
N GLN A 136 14.13 -11.89 16.91
CA GLN A 136 15.11 -12.16 15.85
C GLN A 136 14.43 -12.73 14.59
N ALA A 137 13.46 -13.62 14.74
CA ALA A 137 12.70 -14.16 13.62
C ALA A 137 11.94 -13.04 12.87
N MET A 138 11.26 -12.16 13.61
CA MET A 138 10.55 -11.01 13.02
C MET A 138 11.49 -10.03 12.33
N LYS A 139 12.68 -9.76 12.91
CA LYS A 139 13.69 -8.91 12.27
C LYS A 139 14.20 -9.50 10.96
N ARG A 140 14.38 -10.82 10.88
CA ARG A 140 14.81 -11.50 9.64
C ARG A 140 13.73 -11.40 8.55
N GLU A 141 12.47 -11.60 8.92
CA GLU A 141 11.32 -11.42 8.02
C GLU A 141 11.26 -9.98 7.49
N LEU A 142 11.47 -9.01 8.37
CA LEU A 142 11.50 -7.59 8.01
C LEU A 142 12.65 -7.26 7.06
N ALA A 143 13.85 -7.76 7.34
CA ALA A 143 15.01 -7.57 6.48
C ALA A 143 14.81 -8.18 5.09
N PHE A 144 14.15 -9.34 5.01
CA PHE A 144 13.78 -9.96 3.75
C PHE A 144 12.78 -9.09 2.96
N LEU A 145 11.74 -8.58 3.62
CA LEU A 145 10.79 -7.64 2.99
C LEU A 145 11.47 -6.34 2.54
N ALA A 146 12.40 -5.81 3.33
CA ALA A 146 13.17 -4.61 2.99
C ALA A 146 14.00 -4.79 1.71
N GLN A 147 14.59 -5.98 1.55
CA GLN A 147 15.37 -6.31 0.37
C GLN A 147 14.51 -6.34 -0.91
N ILE A 148 13.23 -6.72 -0.78
CA ILE A 148 12.27 -6.77 -1.89
C ILE A 148 11.68 -5.38 -2.17
N ALA A 149 11.35 -4.61 -1.13
CA ALA A 149 10.66 -3.33 -1.24
C ALA A 149 11.57 -2.17 -1.70
N GLY A 150 12.88 -2.29 -1.54
CA GLY A 150 13.86 -1.29 -1.94
C GLY A 150 14.16 -0.23 -0.85
N PRO A 151 15.17 0.64 -1.08
CA PRO A 151 15.60 1.63 -0.10
C PRO A 151 14.52 2.69 0.16
N GLY A 152 14.18 2.92 1.43
CA GLY A 152 13.20 3.93 1.88
C GLY A 152 11.94 3.39 2.54
N PHE A 153 11.75 2.07 2.59
CA PHE A 153 10.65 1.46 3.34
C PHE A 153 10.97 1.41 4.84
N ASP A 154 10.33 2.27 5.62
CA ASP A 154 10.39 2.23 7.09
C ASP A 154 9.37 1.21 7.60
N PHE A 155 9.85 0.20 8.32
CA PHE A 155 9.04 -0.89 8.84
C PHE A 155 8.48 -0.63 10.25
N GLY A 156 8.64 0.59 10.76
CA GLY A 156 8.12 1.01 12.06
C GLY A 156 9.09 0.75 13.20
N GLU A 157 8.96 1.58 14.24
CA GLU A 157 9.90 1.65 15.35
C GLU A 157 10.09 0.32 16.09
N SER A 158 11.35 0.03 16.43
CA SER A 158 11.76 -1.15 17.20
C SER A 158 11.13 -1.24 18.60
N GLY A 159 10.49 -0.15 19.09
CA GLY A 159 9.91 -0.04 20.42
C GLY A 159 8.74 -1.01 20.70
N GLU A 160 7.91 -1.31 19.68
CA GLU A 160 6.77 -2.23 19.83
C GLU A 160 7.12 -3.70 19.54
N MET A 161 8.33 -3.97 19.05
CA MET A 161 8.68 -5.30 18.54
C MET A 161 8.74 -6.36 19.66
N ARG A 162 9.20 -5.98 20.85
CA ARG A 162 9.26 -6.86 22.02
C ARG A 162 7.88 -7.25 22.52
N GLU A 163 6.95 -6.29 22.60
CA GLU A 163 5.57 -6.57 23.02
C GLU A 163 4.87 -7.49 22.01
N ARG A 164 5.05 -7.22 20.71
CA ARG A 164 4.52 -8.09 19.65
C ARG A 164 5.13 -9.49 19.71
N ALA A 165 6.42 -9.61 19.99
CA ALA A 165 7.11 -10.88 20.17
C ALA A 165 6.52 -11.66 21.36
N GLU A 166 6.35 -10.99 22.50
CA GLU A 166 5.78 -11.59 23.71
C GLU A 166 4.36 -12.10 23.45
N LYS A 167 3.50 -11.28 22.84
CA LYS A 167 2.12 -11.67 22.47
C LYS A 167 2.12 -12.89 21.54
N LYS A 168 2.98 -12.93 20.52
CA LYS A 168 3.11 -14.07 19.59
C LYS A 168 3.56 -15.35 20.30
N VAL A 169 4.58 -15.28 21.14
CA VAL A 169 5.07 -16.46 21.88
C VAL A 169 4.00 -16.95 22.86
N ARG A 170 3.33 -16.04 23.58
CA ARG A 170 2.25 -16.41 24.50
C ARG A 170 1.11 -17.09 23.76
N ALA A 171 0.67 -16.54 22.64
CA ALA A 171 -0.35 -17.15 21.79
C ALA A 171 0.05 -18.55 21.33
N ALA A 172 1.30 -18.74 20.89
CA ALA A 172 1.81 -20.04 20.45
C ALA A 172 1.81 -21.09 21.58
N LEU A 173 2.23 -20.71 22.80
CA LEU A 173 2.19 -21.59 23.96
C LEU A 173 0.76 -22.01 24.33
N LEU A 174 -0.16 -21.04 24.36
CA LEU A 174 -1.57 -21.29 24.69
C LEU A 174 -2.25 -22.17 23.64
N MET A 175 -2.03 -21.88 22.35
CA MET A 175 -2.58 -22.71 21.26
C MET A 175 -1.97 -24.11 21.26
N GLY A 176 -0.67 -24.24 21.50
CA GLY A 176 0.00 -25.54 21.58
C GLY A 176 -0.54 -26.41 22.73
N GLU A 177 -0.80 -25.81 23.89
CA GLU A 177 -1.40 -26.51 25.02
C GLU A 177 -2.87 -26.89 24.75
N LEU A 178 -3.65 -25.99 24.14
CA LEU A 178 -5.02 -26.30 23.73
C LEU A 178 -5.07 -27.46 22.73
N ALA A 179 -4.19 -27.45 21.72
CA ALA A 179 -4.10 -28.52 20.73
C ALA A 179 -3.77 -29.88 21.36
N ARG A 180 -2.88 -29.91 22.38
CA ARG A 180 -2.58 -31.14 23.13
C ARG A 180 -3.78 -31.64 23.94
N ARG A 181 -4.49 -30.75 24.63
CA ARG A 181 -5.67 -31.12 25.45
C ARG A 181 -6.81 -31.66 24.61
N GLU A 182 -7.04 -31.05 23.46
CA GLU A 182 -8.12 -31.40 22.54
C GLU A 182 -7.72 -32.49 21.53
N ASN A 183 -6.50 -33.05 21.63
CA ASN A 183 -5.96 -34.07 20.72
C ASN A 183 -6.09 -33.68 19.23
N LEU A 184 -5.80 -32.42 18.90
CA LEU A 184 -5.86 -31.94 17.53
C LEU A 184 -4.64 -32.43 16.75
N ASN A 185 -4.89 -33.19 15.68
CA ASN A 185 -3.87 -33.62 14.73
C ASN A 185 -3.98 -32.81 13.43
N VAL A 186 -2.84 -32.50 12.83
CA VAL A 186 -2.78 -31.93 11.49
C VAL A 186 -2.75 -33.10 10.51
N GLU A 187 -3.81 -33.25 9.72
CA GLU A 187 -3.81 -34.19 8.61
C GLU A 187 -2.87 -33.67 7.49
N PRO A 188 -2.06 -34.55 6.89
CA PRO A 188 -1.07 -34.18 5.86
C PRO A 188 -1.70 -33.71 4.54
#